data_AF-X1V022-F1
#
_entry.id   AF-X1V022-F1
#
_cell.length_a   1.000
_cell.length_b   1.000
_cell.length_c   1.000
_cell.angle_alpha   90.00
_cell.angle_beta   90.00
_cell.angle_gamma   90.00
#
_symmetry.space_group_name_H-M   'P 1'
#
loop_
_entity.id
_entity.type
_entity.pdbx_description
1 polymer ?
#
loop_
_entity_poly.entity_id
_entity_poly.type
_entity_poly.pdbx_seq_one_letter_code
_entity_poly.pdbx_strand_id
1 'polypeptide(L)'
;MPTTAYSTYFRCELDVEQLLAKMGKGSSPVPLHQLDGLDPLWREWIKKDIRCPSCGVAGATLISGAVAKRSGKALRQAHFRFQAGEHNNGHLRYCDFELADRESKGVESLVALGGPRNRETR
;
A
#
# COMPACT_ATOMS: atom_id res chain seq x y z
N MET A 1 4.07 -3.34 5.92
CA MET A 1 3.40 -4.61 5.59
C MET A 1 2.69 -4.44 4.26
N PRO A 2 2.68 -5.43 3.35
CA PRO A 2 1.91 -5.32 2.12
C PRO A 2 0.43 -5.47 2.44
N THR A 3 -0.28 -4.34 2.49
CA THR A 3 -1.72 -4.28 2.79
C THR A 3 -2.49 -4.63 1.52
N THR A 4 -2.74 -5.92 1.30
CA THR A 4 -3.68 -6.39 0.27
C THR A 4 -5.08 -5.84 0.55
N ALA A 5 -5.91 -5.78 -0.49
CA ALA A 5 -7.30 -5.36 -0.37
C ALA A 5 -8.23 -6.26 -1.18
N TYR A 6 -9.48 -6.36 -0.76
CA TYR A 6 -10.47 -7.19 -1.42
C TYR A 6 -11.13 -6.43 -2.58
N SER A 7 -11.08 -6.98 -3.79
CA SER A 7 -11.82 -6.48 -4.94
C SER A 7 -13.18 -7.18 -5.04
N THR A 8 -14.27 -6.40 -5.06
CA THR A 8 -15.61 -6.97 -5.27
C THR A 8 -15.83 -7.48 -6.69
N TYR A 9 -15.19 -6.86 -7.68
CA TYR A 9 -15.27 -7.20 -9.09
C TYR A 9 -14.51 -8.48 -9.40
N PHE A 10 -13.25 -8.59 -8.94
CA PHE A 10 -12.44 -9.79 -9.13
C PHE A 10 -12.71 -10.89 -8.09
N ARG A 11 -13.49 -10.58 -7.05
CA ARG A 11 -13.88 -11.49 -5.96
C ARG A 11 -12.70 -12.16 -5.26
N CYS A 12 -11.59 -11.45 -5.15
CA CYS A 12 -10.36 -11.94 -4.50
C CYS A 12 -9.59 -10.79 -3.85
N GLU A 13 -8.71 -11.16 -2.91
CA GLU A 13 -7.74 -10.24 -2.33
C GLU A 13 -6.57 -10.04 -3.30
N LEU A 14 -6.19 -8.77 -3.48
CA LEU A 14 -5.18 -8.34 -4.43
C LEU A 14 -4.32 -7.25 -3.80
N ASP A 15 -3.02 -7.24 -4.10
CA ASP A 15 -2.19 -6.06 -3.93
C ASP A 15 -2.32 -5.11 -5.15
N VAL A 16 -1.71 -3.92 -5.05
CA VAL A 16 -1.79 -2.89 -6.10
C VAL A 16 -1.23 -3.37 -7.44
N GLU A 17 -0.11 -4.09 -7.42
CA GLU A 17 0.52 -4.65 -8.62
C GLU A 17 -0.39 -5.69 -9.28
N GLN A 18 -0.96 -6.59 -8.47
CA GLN A 18 -1.90 -7.61 -8.94
C GLN A 18 -3.18 -7.00 -9.52
N LEU A 19 -3.72 -5.95 -8.89
CA LEU A 19 -4.89 -5.23 -9.39
C LEU A 19 -4.59 -4.58 -10.75
N LEU A 20 -3.48 -3.85 -10.85
CA LEU A 20 -3.06 -3.19 -12.09
C LEU A 20 -2.75 -4.18 -13.20
N ALA A 21 -2.15 -5.33 -12.88
CA ALA A 21 -1.91 -6.40 -13.85
C ALA A 21 -3.23 -6.98 -14.40
N LYS A 22 -4.27 -7.10 -13.56
CA LYS A 22 -5.60 -7.56 -14.00
C LYS A 22 -6.32 -6.51 -14.85
N MET A 23 -6.21 -5.23 -14.49
CA MET A 23 -6.78 -4.11 -15.26
C MET A 23 -6.04 -3.89 -16.58
N GLY A 24 -4.72 -4.08 -16.58
CA GLY A 24 -3.81 -3.90 -17.71
C GLY A 24 -3.82 -5.05 -18.73
N LYS A 25 -4.68 -6.08 -18.58
CA LYS A 25 -4.83 -7.15 -19.58
C LYS A 25 -5.28 -6.68 -20.98
N GLY A 26 -5.37 -5.38 -21.24
CA GLY A 26 -5.56 -4.77 -22.57
C GLY A 26 -4.77 -3.48 -22.84
N SER A 27 -3.80 -3.08 -22.01
CA SER A 27 -2.98 -1.86 -22.22
C SER A 27 -1.65 -1.89 -21.47
N SER A 28 -0.72 -1.03 -21.88
CA SER A 28 0.65 -0.95 -21.34
C SER A 28 0.68 -0.91 -19.80
N PRO A 29 1.54 -1.69 -19.13
CA PRO A 29 1.60 -1.74 -17.68
C PRO A 29 1.92 -0.36 -17.11
N VAL A 30 1.01 0.18 -16.29
CA VAL A 30 1.24 1.45 -15.58
C VAL A 30 2.35 1.22 -14.54
N PRO A 31 3.44 1.99 -14.56
CA PRO A 31 4.49 1.84 -13.57
C PRO A 31 3.96 2.16 -12.16
N LEU A 32 4.30 1.33 -11.18
CA LEU A 32 3.86 1.49 -9.78
C LEU A 32 4.33 2.78 -9.10
N HIS A 33 5.37 3.40 -9.64
CA HIS A 33 5.88 4.69 -9.20
C HIS A 33 5.19 5.88 -9.88
N GLN A 34 4.29 5.64 -10.84
CA GLN A 34 3.59 6.64 -11.63
C GLN A 34 2.07 6.43 -11.59
N LEU A 35 1.53 6.06 -10.42
CA LEU A 35 0.09 5.95 -10.21
C LEU A 35 -0.61 7.32 -10.21
N ASP A 36 0.15 8.42 -10.14
CA ASP A 36 -0.41 9.76 -10.20
C ASP A 36 -1.04 10.08 -11.57
N GLY A 37 -0.53 9.47 -12.64
CA GLY A 37 -1.08 9.60 -13.99
C GLY A 37 -2.28 8.69 -14.29
N LEU A 38 -2.79 7.94 -13.30
CA LEU A 38 -3.93 7.05 -13.51
C LEU A 38 -5.19 7.87 -13.79
N ASP A 39 -5.92 7.50 -14.84
CA ASP A 39 -7.16 8.16 -15.26
C ASP A 39 -8.13 8.31 -14.07
N PRO A 40 -8.77 9.48 -13.90
CA PRO A 40 -9.70 9.72 -12.79
C PRO A 40 -10.85 8.71 -12.77
N LEU A 41 -11.32 8.23 -13.93
CA LEU A 41 -12.37 7.22 -14.00
C LEU A 41 -11.94 5.90 -13.33
N TRP A 42 -10.70 5.48 -13.55
CA TRP A 42 -10.15 4.29 -12.90
C TRP A 42 -10.00 4.48 -11.40
N ARG A 43 -9.59 5.66 -10.94
CA ARG A 43 -9.51 5.96 -9.51
C ARG A 43 -10.88 5.90 -8.84
N GLU A 44 -11.90 6.46 -9.46
CA GLU A 44 -13.28 6.38 -8.94
C GLU A 44 -13.81 4.95 -8.92
N TRP A 45 -13.48 4.15 -9.94
CA TRP A 45 -13.86 2.74 -10.00
C TRP A 45 -13.19 1.94 -8.87
N ILE A 46 -11.87 2.08 -8.70
CA ILE A 46 -11.10 1.42 -7.64
C ILE A 46 -11.64 1.80 -6.26
N LYS A 47 -11.99 3.08 -6.06
CA LYS A 47 -12.54 3.59 -4.80
C LYS A 47 -13.85 2.88 -4.41
N LYS A 48 -14.67 2.48 -5.39
CA LYS A 48 -15.94 1.76 -5.20
C LYS A 48 -15.75 0.25 -5.08
N ASP A 49 -14.79 -0.30 -5.82
CA ASP A 49 -14.54 -1.74 -5.89
C ASP A 49 -13.73 -2.28 -4.71
N ILE A 50 -12.68 -1.56 -4.31
CA ILE A 50 -11.72 -2.03 -3.33
C ILE A 50 -12.23 -1.77 -1.91
N ARG A 51 -12.19 -2.85 -1.12
CA ARG A 51 -12.61 -2.87 0.28
C ARG A 51 -11.51 -3.37 1.18
N CYS A 52 -11.51 -2.90 2.42
CA CYS A 52 -10.65 -3.44 3.46
C CYS A 52 -11.07 -4.90 3.75
N PRO A 53 -10.13 -5.86 3.75
CA PRO A 53 -10.46 -7.26 3.99
C PRO A 53 -10.84 -7.55 5.46
N SER A 54 -10.39 -6.71 6.40
CA SER A 54 -10.73 -6.84 7.82
C SER A 54 -12.07 -6.19 8.17
N CYS A 55 -12.30 -4.93 7.80
CA CYS A 55 -13.50 -4.18 8.22
C CYS A 55 -14.51 -3.89 7.11
N GLY A 56 -14.25 -4.30 5.86
CA GLY A 56 -15.19 -4.17 4.73
C GLY A 56 -15.42 -2.75 4.20
N VAL A 57 -14.75 -1.74 4.77
CA VAL A 57 -14.90 -0.35 4.36
C VAL A 57 -14.40 -0.14 2.93
N ALA A 58 -15.16 0.61 2.13
CA ALA A 58 -14.78 1.02 0.79
C ALA A 58 -14.04 2.38 0.84
N GLY A 59 -13.70 2.93 -0.32
CA GLY A 59 -13.06 4.25 -0.37
C GLY A 59 -11.53 4.20 -0.41
N ALA A 60 -10.95 3.13 -0.95
CA ALA A 60 -9.51 3.00 -1.09
C ALA A 60 -8.96 4.02 -2.09
N THR A 61 -7.83 4.64 -1.73
CA THR A 61 -7.00 5.46 -2.59
C THR A 61 -5.69 4.73 -2.86
N LEU A 62 -5.24 4.74 -4.11
CA LEU A 62 -3.93 4.21 -4.50
C LEU A 62 -2.82 5.18 -4.11
N ILE A 63 -1.83 4.68 -3.38
CA ILE A 63 -0.60 5.41 -3.08
C ILE A 63 0.53 4.83 -3.93
N SER A 64 1.21 5.70 -4.67
CA SER A 64 2.35 5.32 -5.51
C SER A 64 3.50 4.77 -4.67
N GLY A 65 4.19 3.78 -5.22
CA GLY A 65 5.49 3.37 -4.73
C GLY A 65 6.53 4.46 -4.96
N ALA A 66 7.70 4.30 -4.33
CA ALA A 66 8.85 5.16 -4.56
C ALA A 66 10.04 4.30 -4.99
N VAL A 67 10.84 4.82 -5.93
CA VAL A 67 12.06 4.17 -6.42
C VAL A 67 13.25 5.11 -6.25
N ALA A 68 14.38 4.57 -5.84
CA ALA A 68 15.62 5.33 -5.67
C ALA A 68 16.18 5.71 -7.05
N LYS A 69 16.26 7.02 -7.32
CA LYS A 69 16.75 7.55 -8.62
C LYS A 69 18.13 7.02 -9.03
N ARG A 70 19.01 6.76 -8.04
CA ARG A 70 20.42 6.42 -8.28
C ARG A 70 20.68 4.92 -8.46
N SER A 71 19.85 4.06 -7.86
CA SER A 71 20.06 2.60 -7.85
C SER A 71 18.92 1.81 -8.49
N GLY A 72 17.81 2.47 -8.83
CA GLY A 72 16.60 1.81 -9.33
C GLY A 72 15.88 0.95 -8.29
N LYS A 73 16.38 0.86 -7.05
CA LYS A 73 15.78 0.01 -6.00
C LYS A 73 14.47 0.62 -5.49
N ALA A 74 13.47 -0.22 -5.26
CA ALA A 74 12.22 0.20 -4.63
C ALA A 74 12.47 0.67 -3.19
N LEU A 75 12.14 1.94 -2.92
CA LEU A 75 12.17 2.55 -1.59
C LEU A 75 10.86 2.32 -0.84
N ARG A 76 9.73 2.33 -1.55
CA ARG A 76 8.40 2.13 -0.98
C ARG A 76 7.53 1.36 -1.98
N GLN A 77 6.77 0.38 -1.48
CA GLN A 77 5.79 -0.33 -2.29
C GLN A 77 4.51 0.50 -2.47
N ALA A 78 3.89 0.37 -3.64
CA ALA A 78 2.55 0.90 -3.85
C ALA A 78 1.56 0.15 -2.94
N HIS A 79 0.59 0.85 -2.37
CA HIS A 79 -0.37 0.27 -1.44
C HIS A 79 -1.70 1.02 -1.46
N PHE A 80 -2.74 0.38 -0.94
CA PHE A 80 -4.06 0.99 -0.75
C PHE A 80 -4.11 1.75 0.58
N ARG A 81 -4.78 2.89 0.57
CA ARG A 81 -5.03 3.70 1.76
C ARG A 81 -6.51 4.02 1.88
N PHE A 82 -7.08 3.78 3.05
CA PHE A 82 -8.48 4.08 3.34
C PHE A 82 -8.55 5.35 4.20
N GLN A 83 -9.22 6.40 3.71
CA GLN A 83 -9.34 7.67 4.42
C GLN A 83 -10.81 8.04 4.61
N ALA A 84 -11.18 8.39 5.84
CA ALA A 84 -12.48 8.99 6.14
C ALA A 84 -12.24 10.45 6.59
N GLY A 85 -12.12 11.37 5.63
CA GLY A 85 -11.84 12.78 5.91
C GLY A 85 -10.40 13.07 6.37
N GLU A 86 -10.15 14.32 6.76
CA GLU A 86 -8.79 14.89 6.88
C GLU A 86 -7.95 14.29 8.03
N HIS A 87 -8.60 13.74 9.07
CA HIS A 87 -7.94 13.30 10.31
C HIS A 87 -8.35 11.92 10.83
N ASN A 88 -9.14 11.14 10.08
CA ASN A 88 -9.57 9.81 10.51
C ASN A 88 -9.04 8.71 9.58
N ASN A 89 -8.46 7.67 10.17
CA ASN A 89 -8.16 6.44 9.45
C ASN A 89 -9.50 5.88 9.00
N GLY A 90 -9.69 5.67 7.70
CA GLY A 90 -10.99 5.33 7.13
C GLY A 90 -11.54 3.96 7.53
N HIS A 91 -10.96 3.32 8.53
CA HIS A 91 -11.31 2.00 9.04
C HIS A 91 -12.34 2.09 10.17
N LEU A 92 -13.09 1.00 10.37
CA LEU A 92 -13.97 0.85 11.53
C LEU A 92 -13.15 0.50 12.78
N ARG A 93 -13.72 0.75 13.97
CA ARG A 93 -13.12 0.40 15.25
C ARG A 93 -12.79 -1.09 15.30
N TYR A 94 -11.60 -1.43 15.81
CA TYR A 94 -11.07 -2.80 15.88
C TYR A 94 -10.66 -3.42 14.54
N CYS A 95 -10.53 -2.62 13.48
CA CYS A 95 -9.89 -3.09 12.25
C CYS A 95 -8.40 -3.38 12.50
N ASP A 96 -7.91 -4.50 12.00
CA ASP A 96 -6.50 -4.90 12.12
C ASP A 96 -5.55 -3.85 11.49
N PHE A 97 -6.05 -3.13 10.49
CA PHE A 97 -5.31 -2.11 9.75
C PHE A 97 -5.46 -0.69 10.30
N GLU A 98 -6.22 -0.48 11.40
CA GLU A 98 -6.40 0.84 12.01
C GLU A 98 -5.07 1.45 12.48
N LEU A 99 -4.16 0.61 13.01
CA LEU A 99 -2.88 1.04 13.58
C LEU A 99 -1.77 1.15 12.53
N ALA A 100 -1.82 0.34 11.48
CA ALA A 100 -0.80 0.30 10.43
C ALA A 100 -0.68 1.62 9.63
N ASP A 101 -1.79 2.35 9.41
CA ASP A 101 -1.74 3.67 8.77
C ASP A 101 -1.10 4.73 9.70
N ARG A 102 -1.21 4.55 11.03
CA ARG A 102 -0.59 5.47 12.01
C ARG A 102 0.91 5.25 12.12
N GLU A 103 1.38 4.00 12.12
CA GLU A 103 2.81 3.68 12.22
C GLU A 103 3.62 4.15 11.01
N SER A 104 2.97 4.28 9.85
CA SER A 104 3.60 4.87 8.64
C SER A 104 4.01 6.34 8.83
N LYS A 105 3.51 7.02 9.88
CA LYS A 105 3.87 8.41 10.22
C LYS A 105 4.99 8.53 11.26
N GLY A 106 5.53 7.46 11.81
CA GLY A 106 6.70 7.58 12.67
C GLY A 106 7.01 6.39 13.54
N VAL A 107 7.86 5.48 13.04
CA VAL A 107 8.93 4.90 13.85
C VAL A 107 10.04 4.46 12.91
N GLU A 108 10.95 5.38 12.61
CA GLU A 108 12.34 5.02 12.31
C GLU A 108 12.93 4.50 13.63
N SER A 109 12.55 3.30 14.05
CA SER A 109 13.18 2.65 15.20
C SER A 109 14.58 2.24 14.74
N LEU A 110 15.52 3.15 14.94
CA LEU A 110 16.97 2.94 14.85
C LEU A 110 17.36 1.87 15.88
N VAL A 111 17.13 0.60 15.57
CA VAL A 111 17.76 -0.50 16.29
C VAL A 111 19.21 -0.54 15.83
N ALA A 112 20.08 0.13 16.56
CA ALA A 112 21.52 0.03 16.38
C ALA A 112 22.00 -1.35 16.85
N LEU A 113 21.96 -2.36 15.96
CA LEU A 113 22.51 -3.70 16.20
C LEU A 113 24.05 -3.74 16.14
N GLY A 114 24.71 -2.67 16.59
CA GLY A 114 26.16 -2.50 16.59
C GLY A 114 26.74 -2.59 18.00
N GLY A 115 26.66 -3.76 18.64
CA GLY A 115 27.47 -4.04 19.83
C GLY A 115 28.89 -4.47 19.43
N PRO A 116 29.94 -4.14 20.21
CA PRO A 116 31.30 -4.55 19.90
C PRO A 116 31.44 -6.07 19.89
N ARG A 117 32.05 -6.60 18.83
CA ARG A 117 32.34 -8.03 18.67
C ARG A 117 33.42 -8.45 19.67
N ASN A 118 33.09 -9.31 20.63
CA ASN A 118 34.08 -9.95 21.49
C ASN A 118 34.72 -11.16 20.79
N ARG A 119 35.95 -11.47 21.25
CA ARG A 119 36.97 -12.34 20.64
C ARG A 119 36.60 -13.83 20.55
N GLU A 120 35.37 -14.20 20.86
CA GLU A 120 34.88 -15.58 20.98
C GLU A 120 34.08 -16.08 19.76
N THR A 121 34.00 -15.29 18.68
CA THR A 121 33.34 -15.68 17.42
C THR A 121 34.34 -15.90 16.26
N ARG A 122 35.51 -16.47 16.55
CA ARG A 122 36.50 -16.88 15.53
C ARG A 122 36.34 -18.35 15.15
#